data_AF-A0A1C6K594-F1
#
_entry.id   AF-A0A1C6K594-F1
#
_cell.length_a   1.000
_cell.length_b   1.000
_cell.length_c   1.000
_cell.angle_alpha   90.00
_cell.angle_beta   90.00
_cell.angle_gamma   90.00
#
_symmetry.space_group_name_H-M   'P 1'
#
loop_
_entity.id
_entity.type
_entity.pdbx_description
1 polymer ?
#
loop_
_entity_poly.entity_id
_entity_poly.type
_entity_poly.pdbx_seq_one_letter_code
_entity_poly.pdbx_strand_id
1 'polypeptide(L)'
;MYKIEKENLEALFRKIAESQDLILPIKKAGQTNFGLWNEGEEADLKTLKTVKSGKDAFFPQSETLYTCVRDGKKLTVEPEELRSRPFVVFGMKACDVKGVAVLDKVFLADPVDTFYAARRDHGTIVALACHEPEESCFCKVFGTDAADPEADADGKGIADVAAWMVEGSLYWKALTEKGEALTEAVKELLTPADGDQAKVDAEKEAIHNIVEKLPYTHLSLEGWDGNATDAKFNSPVWETLYKPCLACGTCTFVCPTCQCYDIKDYDTGHGVKRYRCWDSCMYSDFTMMAHGNNRTSQLQRFRQRFMHKLVYFPANNNGMYSCVGCGRCVEKCPSSLNIVKVIKAFEKHGGEK
;
A
#
# COMPACT_ATOMS: atom_id res chain seq x y z
N MET A 1 -12.87 13.39 20.45
CA MET A 1 -11.81 13.59 19.41
C MET A 1 -10.69 14.39 20.04
N TYR A 2 -9.45 14.29 19.54
CA TYR A 2 -8.32 15.08 20.04
C TYR A 2 -7.69 15.91 18.93
N LYS A 3 -6.88 16.90 19.30
CA LYS A 3 -6.02 17.64 18.38
C LYS A 3 -4.67 17.99 18.99
N ILE A 4 -3.70 18.24 18.12
CA ILE A 4 -2.37 18.75 18.46
C ILE A 4 -1.93 19.78 17.41
N GLU A 5 -1.32 20.88 17.84
CA GLU A 5 -0.79 21.88 16.93
C GLU A 5 0.41 21.34 16.14
N LYS A 6 0.54 21.76 14.88
CA LYS A 6 1.57 21.27 13.96
C LYS A 6 2.99 21.48 14.49
N GLU A 7 3.22 22.57 15.21
CA GLU A 7 4.50 22.91 15.83
C GLU A 7 4.91 21.88 16.91
N ASN A 8 3.95 21.16 17.49
CA ASN A 8 4.16 20.14 18.52
C ASN A 8 4.23 18.72 17.96
N LEU A 9 4.13 18.52 16.63
CA LEU A 9 4.20 17.18 16.03
C LEU A 9 5.52 16.48 16.29
N GLU A 10 6.64 17.21 16.35
CA GLU A 10 7.92 16.59 16.66
C GLU A 10 7.95 16.03 18.09
N ALA A 11 7.33 16.72 19.05
CA ALA A 11 7.18 16.21 20.42
C ALA A 11 6.31 14.93 20.45
N LEU A 12 5.24 14.89 19.64
CA LEU A 12 4.43 13.68 19.47
C LEU A 12 5.25 12.52 18.91
N PHE A 13 6.05 12.76 17.87
CA PHE A 13 6.89 11.72 17.26
C PHE A 13 7.95 11.19 18.24
N ARG A 14 8.60 12.07 19.00
CA ARG A 14 9.51 11.70 20.08
C ARG A 14 8.81 10.81 21.10
N LYS A 15 7.61 11.22 21.55
CA LYS A 15 6.84 10.48 22.55
C LYS A 15 6.48 9.07 22.09
N ILE A 16 6.10 8.91 20.83
CA ILE A 16 5.84 7.59 20.25
C ILE A 16 7.14 6.77 20.18
N ALA A 17 8.22 7.37 19.68
CA ALA A 17 9.52 6.71 19.49
C ALA A 17 10.20 6.28 20.80
N GLU A 18 9.84 6.84 21.95
CA GLU A 18 10.35 6.42 23.28
C GLU A 18 10.03 4.96 23.61
N SER A 19 8.89 4.45 23.16
CA SER A 19 8.36 3.15 23.59
C SER A 19 8.26 2.11 22.47
N GLN A 20 8.25 2.55 21.22
CA GLN A 20 8.03 1.69 20.05
C GLN A 20 8.62 2.33 18.79
N ASP A 21 8.87 1.51 17.76
CA ASP A 21 9.42 2.04 16.52
C ASP A 21 8.37 2.94 15.82
N LEU A 22 8.78 4.12 15.38
CA LEU A 22 7.93 5.03 14.61
C LEU A 22 8.34 5.01 13.14
N ILE A 23 7.46 4.53 12.28
CA ILE A 23 7.63 4.55 10.83
C ILE A 23 6.73 5.64 10.26
N LEU A 24 7.31 6.64 9.60
CA LEU A 24 6.54 7.72 8.96
C LEU A 24 7.24 8.20 7.68
N PRO A 25 6.59 9.02 6.84
CA PRO A 25 7.23 9.65 5.69
C PRO A 25 8.41 10.54 6.12
N ILE A 26 9.62 10.17 5.73
CA ILE A 26 10.85 10.91 5.99
C ILE A 26 11.44 11.37 4.66
N LYS A 27 11.91 12.61 4.61
CA LYS A 27 12.60 13.15 3.44
C LYS A 27 14.10 12.86 3.52
N LYS A 28 14.60 12.07 2.57
CA LYS A 28 16.03 11.76 2.41
C LYS A 28 16.45 11.96 0.97
N ALA A 29 17.55 12.68 0.75
CA ALA A 29 18.10 12.95 -0.58
C ALA A 29 17.06 13.47 -1.60
N GLY A 30 16.17 14.37 -1.17
CA GLY A 30 15.15 14.98 -2.03
C GLY A 30 13.94 14.09 -2.35
N GLN A 31 13.84 12.90 -1.74
CA GLN A 31 12.69 12.00 -1.89
C GLN A 31 12.06 11.69 -0.54
N THR A 32 10.75 11.52 -0.52
CA THR A 32 10.00 11.14 0.69
C THR A 32 9.57 9.68 0.61
N ASN A 33 9.92 8.90 1.63
CA ASN A 33 9.54 7.50 1.79
C ASN A 33 9.17 7.20 3.24
N PHE A 34 8.31 6.22 3.46
CA PHE A 34 8.14 5.66 4.80
C PHE A 34 9.47 5.05 5.26
N GLY A 35 9.90 5.39 6.47
CA GLY A 35 11.11 4.86 7.08
C GLY A 35 11.05 5.00 8.61
N LEU A 36 11.94 4.29 9.29
CA LEU A 36 12.12 4.42 10.73
C LEU A 36 12.60 5.85 11.05
N TRP A 37 11.82 6.56 11.86
CA TRP A 37 12.11 7.91 12.29
C TRP A 37 12.95 7.88 13.57
N ASN A 38 13.99 8.70 13.57
CA ASN A 38 14.83 8.97 14.72
C ASN A 38 14.94 10.49 14.88
N GLU A 39 15.29 10.94 16.08
CA GLU A 39 15.48 12.37 16.34
C GLU A 39 16.50 12.98 15.36
N GLY A 40 16.14 14.11 14.75
CA GLY A 40 16.93 14.79 13.70
C GLY A 40 16.54 14.42 12.26
N GLU A 41 15.69 13.41 12.04
CA GLU A 41 15.15 13.09 10.71
C GLU A 41 13.98 14.03 10.33
N GLU A 42 13.96 14.51 9.08
CA GLU A 42 12.91 15.40 8.56
C GLU A 42 11.62 14.62 8.24
N ALA A 43 10.65 14.67 9.16
CA ALA A 43 9.31 14.13 8.94
C ALA A 43 8.53 14.98 7.91
N ASP A 44 7.94 14.32 6.91
CA ASP A 44 7.24 14.97 5.79
C ASP A 44 5.84 14.38 5.56
N LEU A 45 4.89 14.83 6.38
CA LEU A 45 3.47 14.48 6.21
C LEU A 45 2.77 15.25 5.09
N LYS A 46 3.45 16.23 4.46
CA LYS A 46 2.88 17.07 3.39
C LYS A 46 2.91 16.34 2.06
N THR A 47 3.95 15.57 1.79
CA THR A 47 4.01 14.77 0.55
C THR A 47 2.85 13.77 0.51
N LEU A 48 1.94 13.95 -0.46
CA LEU A 48 0.76 13.09 -0.62
C LEU A 48 1.17 11.65 -0.94
N LYS A 49 2.08 11.47 -1.90
CA LYS A 49 2.56 10.16 -2.36
C LYS A 49 4.07 10.04 -2.21
N THR A 50 4.46 9.29 -1.18
CA THR A 50 5.81 8.75 -1.07
C THR A 50 6.18 7.89 -2.30
N VAL A 51 7.49 7.74 -2.57
CA VAL A 51 7.96 6.97 -3.75
C VAL A 51 7.47 5.51 -3.69
N LYS A 52 7.63 4.85 -2.53
CA LYS A 52 6.99 3.58 -2.20
C LYS A 52 5.82 3.83 -1.24
N SER A 53 4.71 3.11 -1.43
CA SER A 53 3.61 3.07 -0.46
C SER A 53 4.08 2.58 0.92
N GLY A 54 3.31 2.86 1.96
CA GLY A 54 3.55 2.37 3.33
C GLY A 54 3.55 0.84 3.52
N LYS A 55 3.26 0.05 2.48
CA LYS A 55 3.25 -1.43 2.54
C LYS A 55 4.54 -2.06 3.07
N ASP A 56 5.69 -1.38 2.88
CA ASP A 56 7.03 -1.85 3.31
C ASP A 56 7.10 -2.09 4.82
N ALA A 57 6.26 -1.40 5.60
CA ALA A 57 6.15 -1.61 7.05
C ALA A 57 5.58 -2.98 7.43
N PHE A 58 4.77 -3.60 6.55
CA PHE A 58 4.12 -4.89 6.79
C PHE A 58 4.67 -6.01 5.90
N PHE A 59 5.16 -5.66 4.72
CA PHE A 59 5.74 -6.56 3.74
C PHE A 59 7.03 -5.93 3.21
N PRO A 60 8.16 -6.09 3.94
CA PRO A 60 9.40 -5.42 3.61
C PRO A 60 9.97 -5.84 2.25
N GLN A 61 10.73 -4.96 1.61
CA GLN A 61 11.37 -5.25 0.32
C GLN A 61 12.29 -6.46 0.34
N SER A 62 12.95 -6.70 1.47
CA SER A 62 13.79 -7.86 1.70
C SER A 62 13.64 -8.29 3.15
N GLU A 63 13.53 -9.58 3.38
CA GLU A 63 13.39 -10.16 4.71
C GLU A 63 14.03 -11.54 4.75
N THR A 64 14.98 -11.73 5.67
CA THR A 64 15.54 -13.04 5.98
C THR A 64 14.46 -13.94 6.56
N LEU A 65 14.42 -15.20 6.11
CA LEU A 65 13.48 -16.21 6.61
C LEU A 65 14.18 -17.13 7.61
N TYR A 66 15.41 -17.55 7.28
CA TYR A 66 16.27 -18.34 8.15
C TYR A 66 17.72 -18.32 7.67
N THR A 67 18.63 -18.64 8.57
CA THR A 67 20.06 -18.81 8.31
C THR A 67 20.47 -20.26 8.52
N CYS A 68 21.15 -20.84 7.53
CA CYS A 68 21.81 -22.13 7.63
C CYS A 68 23.29 -21.91 7.95
N VAL A 69 23.77 -22.34 9.10
CA VAL A 69 25.17 -22.22 9.52
C VAL A 69 25.86 -23.58 9.39
N ARG A 70 27.07 -23.59 8.82
CA ARG A 70 27.89 -24.81 8.70
C ARG A 70 29.12 -24.71 9.59
N ASP A 71 29.19 -25.60 10.58
CA ASP A 71 30.37 -25.81 11.41
C ASP A 71 30.96 -27.20 11.11
N GLY A 72 31.98 -27.23 10.25
CA GLY A 72 32.59 -28.45 9.74
C GLY A 72 31.60 -29.35 8.99
N LYS A 73 31.16 -30.44 9.64
CA LYS A 73 30.15 -31.39 9.13
C LYS A 73 28.76 -31.18 9.73
N LYS A 74 28.61 -30.28 10.70
CA LYS A 74 27.32 -29.96 11.34
C LYS A 74 26.64 -28.82 10.59
N LEU A 75 25.35 -28.99 10.32
CA LEU A 75 24.48 -27.96 9.76
C LEU A 75 23.44 -27.59 10.81
N THR A 76 23.28 -26.30 11.11
CA THR A 76 22.20 -25.77 11.95
C THR A 76 21.34 -24.81 11.14
N VAL A 77 20.02 -24.84 11.38
CA VAL A 77 19.07 -23.92 10.77
C VAL A 77 18.50 -23.04 11.88
N GLU A 78 18.71 -21.75 11.74
CA GLU A 78 18.30 -20.72 12.68
C GLU A 78 17.19 -19.91 12.02
N PRO A 79 15.91 -20.08 12.44
CA PRO A 79 14.82 -19.28 11.91
C PRO A 79 15.02 -17.80 12.26
N GLU A 80 14.64 -16.91 11.35
CA GLU A 80 14.64 -15.48 11.65
C GLU A 80 13.57 -15.17 12.71
N GLU A 81 13.88 -14.24 13.62
CA GLU A 81 12.93 -13.82 14.64
C GLU A 81 11.74 -13.09 14.01
N LEU A 82 10.53 -13.50 14.41
CA LEU A 82 9.32 -12.77 14.05
C LEU A 82 9.32 -11.40 14.73
N ARG A 83 8.69 -10.44 14.07
CA ARG A 83 8.46 -9.11 14.65
C ARG A 83 7.64 -9.25 15.94
N SER A 84 8.25 -8.93 17.07
CA SER A 84 7.64 -9.01 18.40
C SER A 84 7.50 -7.65 19.09
N ARG A 85 8.15 -6.62 18.56
CA ARG A 85 8.12 -5.26 19.10
C ARG A 85 7.00 -4.44 18.43
N PRO A 86 6.15 -3.76 19.22
CA PRO A 86 5.18 -2.80 18.70
C PRO A 86 5.83 -1.74 17.83
N PHE A 87 5.07 -1.25 16.84
CA PHE A 87 5.48 -0.12 16.03
C PHE A 87 4.27 0.64 15.50
N VAL A 88 4.47 1.92 15.19
CA VAL A 88 3.45 2.80 14.62
C VAL A 88 3.82 3.12 13.18
N VAL A 89 2.88 2.98 12.25
CA VAL A 89 2.99 3.50 10.89
C VAL A 89 2.14 4.75 10.78
N PHE A 90 2.79 5.92 10.82
CA PHE A 90 2.12 7.20 10.88
C PHE A 90 2.02 7.87 9.51
N GLY A 91 0.82 8.30 9.12
CA GLY A 91 0.60 9.10 7.92
C GLY A 91 0.24 8.29 6.68
N MET A 92 -0.20 7.04 6.83
CA MET A 92 -0.71 6.25 5.71
C MET A 92 -1.96 6.91 5.13
N LYS A 93 -2.00 7.15 3.82
CA LYS A 93 -3.22 7.64 3.15
C LYS A 93 -4.24 6.51 3.03
N ALA A 94 -5.53 6.85 2.95
CA ALA A 94 -6.63 5.88 2.84
C ALA A 94 -6.38 4.79 1.77
N CYS A 95 -5.87 5.17 0.59
CA CYS A 95 -5.54 4.20 -0.46
C CYS A 95 -4.38 3.24 -0.11
N ASP A 96 -3.41 3.66 0.72
CA ASP A 96 -2.36 2.77 1.22
C ASP A 96 -2.89 1.84 2.32
N VAL A 97 -3.80 2.34 3.18
CA VAL A 97 -4.51 1.53 4.20
C VAL A 97 -5.37 0.46 3.53
N LYS A 98 -6.18 0.82 2.53
CA LYS A 98 -6.90 -0.13 1.69
C LYS A 98 -5.96 -1.11 0.98
N GLY A 99 -4.75 -0.65 0.68
CA GLY A 99 -3.67 -1.47 0.18
C GLY A 99 -3.33 -2.63 1.13
N VAL A 100 -3.17 -2.33 2.43
CA VAL A 100 -2.96 -3.34 3.48
C VAL A 100 -4.14 -4.31 3.55
N ALA A 101 -5.38 -3.82 3.46
CA ALA A 101 -6.57 -4.68 3.44
C ALA A 101 -6.57 -5.70 2.29
N VAL A 102 -6.02 -5.34 1.13
CA VAL A 102 -5.83 -6.25 -0.01
C VAL A 102 -4.71 -7.25 0.27
N LEU A 103 -3.62 -6.82 0.92
CA LEU A 103 -2.51 -7.71 1.30
C LEU A 103 -2.94 -8.73 2.37
N ASP A 104 -3.78 -8.33 3.32
CA ASP A 104 -4.36 -9.21 4.34
C ASP A 104 -5.08 -10.41 3.71
N LYS A 105 -5.78 -10.21 2.59
CA LYS A 105 -6.47 -11.27 1.84
C LYS A 105 -5.56 -12.32 1.22
N VAL A 106 -4.25 -12.05 1.18
CA VAL A 106 -3.27 -12.94 0.56
C VAL A 106 -2.34 -13.52 1.60
N PHE A 107 -1.79 -12.69 2.47
CA PHE A 107 -0.80 -13.13 3.46
C PHE A 107 -1.43 -13.72 4.74
N LEU A 108 -2.71 -13.41 5.02
CA LEU A 108 -3.45 -14.01 6.14
C LEU A 108 -4.42 -15.11 5.68
N ALA A 109 -4.45 -15.42 4.39
CA ALA A 109 -5.14 -16.60 3.87
C ALA A 109 -4.32 -17.87 4.19
N ASP A 110 -4.96 -19.04 4.20
CA ASP A 110 -4.28 -20.31 4.44
C ASP A 110 -3.38 -20.72 3.25
N PRO A 111 -2.10 -21.09 3.46
CA PRO A 111 -1.36 -21.02 4.72
C PRO A 111 -0.92 -19.60 5.09
N VAL A 112 -1.07 -19.24 6.37
CA VAL A 112 -0.76 -17.90 6.89
C VAL A 112 0.74 -17.61 6.82
N ASP A 113 1.09 -16.43 6.32
CA ASP A 113 2.45 -15.90 6.35
C ASP A 113 2.76 -15.35 7.75
N THR A 114 3.53 -16.10 8.54
CA THR A 114 3.81 -15.78 9.95
C THR A 114 4.57 -14.46 10.13
N PHE A 115 5.41 -14.08 9.17
CA PHE A 115 6.17 -12.82 9.20
C PHE A 115 5.26 -11.61 8.97
N TYR A 116 4.31 -11.73 8.05
CA TYR A 116 3.30 -10.70 7.80
C TYR A 116 2.31 -10.61 8.96
N ALA A 117 1.80 -11.75 9.45
CA ALA A 117 0.89 -11.81 10.59
C ALA A 117 1.50 -11.14 11.84
N ALA A 118 2.76 -11.47 12.17
CA ALA A 118 3.46 -10.85 13.29
C ALA A 118 3.54 -9.31 13.17
N ARG A 119 3.76 -8.77 11.96
CA ARG A 119 3.75 -7.32 11.73
C ARG A 119 2.35 -6.72 11.82
N ARG A 120 1.31 -7.42 11.36
CA ARG A 120 -0.07 -6.96 11.50
C ARG A 120 -0.52 -6.95 12.95
N ASP A 121 -0.08 -7.91 13.75
CA ASP A 121 -0.38 -8.00 15.18
C ASP A 121 0.30 -6.90 15.98
N HIS A 122 1.55 -6.54 15.66
CA HIS A 122 2.32 -5.54 16.42
C HIS A 122 2.30 -4.12 15.82
N GLY A 123 1.81 -3.97 14.59
CA GLY A 123 1.71 -2.67 13.93
C GLY A 123 0.40 -1.95 14.28
N THR A 124 0.52 -0.64 14.53
CA THR A 124 -0.59 0.31 14.68
C THR A 124 -0.55 1.31 13.52
N ILE A 125 -1.66 1.48 12.79
CA ILE A 125 -1.75 2.35 11.61
C ILE A 125 -2.46 3.66 11.99
N VAL A 126 -1.74 4.78 11.88
CA VAL A 126 -2.34 6.13 11.90
C VAL A 126 -2.58 6.57 10.47
N ALA A 127 -3.83 6.52 10.06
CA ALA A 127 -4.28 6.90 8.74
C ALA A 127 -4.53 8.41 8.68
N LEU A 128 -3.89 9.08 7.73
CA LEU A 128 -3.98 10.53 7.53
C LEU A 128 -4.76 10.83 6.26
N ALA A 129 -5.79 11.66 6.37
CA ALA A 129 -6.53 12.14 5.23
C ALA A 129 -5.61 12.82 4.20
N CYS A 130 -6.03 12.81 2.94
CA CYS A 130 -5.44 13.68 1.94
C CYS A 130 -5.78 15.14 2.29
N HIS A 131 -5.01 16.10 1.77
CA HIS A 131 -5.37 17.53 1.83
C HIS A 131 -5.64 18.02 0.41
N GLU A 132 -4.67 17.81 -0.48
CA GLU A 132 -4.79 18.10 -1.91
C GLU A 132 -4.55 16.82 -2.72
N PRO A 133 -5.60 16.07 -3.08
CA PRO A 133 -5.49 14.97 -4.04
C PRO A 133 -4.94 15.44 -5.40
N GLU A 134 -3.95 14.73 -5.93
CA GLU A 134 -3.30 15.07 -7.20
C GLU A 134 -4.04 14.51 -8.43
N GLU A 135 -3.79 15.07 -9.62
CA GLU A 135 -4.44 14.72 -10.91
C GLU A 135 -4.39 13.23 -11.27
N SER A 136 -3.35 12.52 -10.81
CA SER A 136 -3.19 11.10 -11.09
C SER A 136 -4.06 10.19 -10.22
N CYS A 137 -4.73 10.73 -9.19
CA CYS A 137 -5.55 9.99 -8.25
C CYS A 137 -6.93 9.63 -8.82
N PHE A 138 -7.40 8.43 -8.48
CA PHE A 138 -8.72 7.90 -8.86
C PHE A 138 -9.22 6.89 -7.82
N CYS A 139 -8.88 7.13 -6.56
CA CYS A 139 -9.19 6.22 -5.45
C CYS A 139 -10.70 6.09 -5.17
N LYS A 140 -11.49 7.15 -5.44
CA LYS A 140 -12.96 7.14 -5.41
C LYS A 140 -13.57 6.06 -6.30
N VAL A 141 -13.00 5.83 -7.49
CA VAL A 141 -13.46 4.79 -8.45
C VAL A 141 -13.40 3.38 -7.83
N PHE A 142 -12.46 3.16 -6.91
CA PHE A 142 -12.30 1.91 -6.19
C PHE A 142 -12.93 1.96 -4.79
N GLY A 143 -13.85 2.90 -4.54
CA GLY A 143 -14.58 3.06 -3.28
C GLY A 143 -13.69 3.39 -2.08
N THR A 144 -12.63 4.18 -2.29
CA THR A 144 -11.76 4.69 -1.22
C THR A 144 -12.06 6.16 -1.04
N ASP A 145 -12.29 6.61 0.19
CA ASP A 145 -12.49 8.02 0.48
C ASP A 145 -11.15 8.68 0.82
N ALA A 146 -10.74 9.65 0.01
CA ALA A 146 -9.49 10.40 0.23
C ALA A 146 -9.55 11.32 1.47
N ALA A 147 -10.76 11.76 1.84
CA ALA A 147 -11.01 12.71 2.89
C ALA A 147 -11.29 12.04 4.25
N ASP A 148 -11.77 10.80 4.21
CA ASP A 148 -12.26 10.12 5.40
C ASP A 148 -11.56 8.78 5.66
N PRO A 149 -10.41 8.79 6.37
CA PRO A 149 -9.74 7.56 6.78
C PRO A 149 -10.59 6.66 7.69
N GLU A 150 -11.64 7.19 8.32
CA GLU A 150 -12.58 6.42 9.14
C GLU A 150 -13.60 5.66 8.27
N ALA A 151 -13.96 6.17 7.09
CA ALA A 151 -14.94 5.53 6.22
C ALA A 151 -14.48 4.14 5.72
N ASP A 152 -13.16 3.91 5.64
CA ASP A 152 -12.57 2.61 5.35
C ASP A 152 -12.44 1.70 6.60
N ALA A 153 -12.65 2.24 7.81
CA ALA A 153 -12.56 1.54 9.08
C ALA A 153 -13.83 0.73 9.39
N ASP A 154 -15.01 1.26 9.05
CA ASP A 154 -16.32 0.63 9.35
C ASP A 154 -16.69 -0.56 8.45
N GLY A 155 -15.77 -1.03 7.61
CA GLY A 155 -15.88 -2.32 6.96
C GLY A 155 -15.02 -3.42 7.58
N LYS A 156 -13.81 -3.11 8.08
CA LYS A 156 -12.76 -4.09 8.45
C LYS A 156 -11.68 -3.64 9.46
N GLY A 157 -11.72 -2.42 10.01
CA GLY A 157 -10.79 -2.01 11.09
C GLY A 157 -9.29 -2.05 10.74
N ILE A 158 -8.90 -1.62 9.54
CA ILE A 158 -7.49 -1.68 9.10
C ILE A 158 -6.68 -0.48 9.61
N ALA A 159 -7.29 0.69 9.71
CA ALA A 159 -6.70 1.85 10.38
C ALA A 159 -7.07 1.82 11.86
N ASP A 160 -6.10 2.13 12.73
CA ASP A 160 -6.29 2.17 14.18
C ASP A 160 -6.62 3.58 14.67
N VAL A 161 -6.12 4.58 13.94
CA VAL A 161 -6.38 6.00 14.20
C VAL A 161 -6.66 6.70 12.87
N ALA A 162 -7.70 7.52 12.82
CA ALA A 162 -7.92 8.48 11.74
C ALA A 162 -7.43 9.87 12.14
N ALA A 163 -6.77 10.55 11.21
CA ALA A 163 -6.22 11.87 11.43
C ALA A 163 -6.43 12.81 10.24
N TRP A 164 -6.54 14.11 10.53
CA TRP A 164 -6.75 15.18 9.55
C TRP A 164 -5.89 16.38 9.88
N MET A 165 -5.23 16.97 8.88
CA MET A 165 -4.55 18.26 9.05
C MET A 165 -5.51 19.38 8.66
N VAL A 166 -5.91 20.21 9.61
CA VAL A 166 -6.86 21.32 9.39
C VAL A 166 -6.34 22.57 10.08
N GLU A 167 -6.21 23.67 9.34
CA GLU A 167 -5.85 25.00 9.88
C GLU A 167 -4.57 25.05 10.77
N GLY A 168 -3.61 24.15 10.54
CA GLY A 168 -2.37 24.09 11.33
C GLY A 168 -2.43 23.16 12.55
N SER A 169 -3.55 22.46 12.77
CA SER A 169 -3.66 21.42 13.80
C SER A 169 -3.89 20.04 13.16
N LEU A 170 -3.33 19.00 13.77
CA LEU A 170 -3.64 17.61 13.46
C LEU A 170 -4.77 17.14 14.37
N TYR A 171 -5.92 16.85 13.79
CA TYR A 171 -7.04 16.18 14.45
C TYR A 171 -6.81 14.68 14.48
N TRP A 172 -7.25 14.04 15.56
CA TRP A 172 -6.91 12.67 15.91
C TRP A 172 -8.12 11.97 16.51
N LYS A 173 -8.48 10.81 15.94
CA LYS A 173 -9.58 9.97 16.41
C LYS A 173 -9.14 8.51 16.45
N ALA A 174 -9.15 7.91 17.63
CA ALA A 174 -8.96 6.48 17.80
C ALA A 174 -10.16 5.71 17.20
N LEU A 175 -9.89 4.59 16.54
CA LEU A 175 -10.87 3.75 15.88
C LEU A 175 -10.90 2.31 16.43
N THR A 176 -9.77 1.83 16.95
CA THR A 176 -9.60 0.46 17.46
C THR A 176 -8.96 0.49 18.85
N GLU A 177 -8.93 -0.65 19.54
CA GLU A 177 -8.22 -0.82 20.83
C GLU A 177 -6.73 -0.44 20.73
N LYS A 178 -6.05 -0.76 19.61
CA LYS A 178 -4.67 -0.32 19.36
C LYS A 178 -4.56 1.20 19.23
N GLY A 179 -5.54 1.80 18.57
CA GLY A 179 -5.64 3.25 18.43
C GLY A 179 -5.89 3.95 19.76
N GLU A 180 -6.76 3.39 20.60
CA GLU A 180 -7.02 3.88 21.95
C GLU A 180 -5.76 3.77 22.82
N ALA A 181 -5.05 2.63 22.78
CA ALA A 181 -3.80 2.43 23.50
C ALA A 181 -2.71 3.44 23.06
N LEU A 182 -2.58 3.67 21.76
CA LEU A 182 -1.66 4.69 21.23
C LEU A 182 -2.07 6.10 21.68
N THR A 183 -3.37 6.40 21.64
CA THR A 183 -3.92 7.70 22.07
C THR A 183 -3.63 7.96 23.54
N GLU A 184 -3.82 6.97 24.41
CA GLU A 184 -3.53 7.11 25.84
C GLU A 184 -2.03 7.34 26.09
N ALA A 185 -1.15 6.66 25.36
CA ALA A 185 0.30 6.81 25.48
C ALA A 185 0.81 8.22 25.13
N VAL A 186 0.08 8.98 24.31
CA VAL A 186 0.45 10.34 23.87
C VAL A 186 -0.52 11.42 24.37
N LYS A 187 -1.49 11.06 25.21
CA LYS A 187 -2.61 11.91 25.62
C LYS A 187 -2.20 13.22 26.26
N GLU A 188 -1.07 13.24 26.98
CA GLU A 188 -0.53 14.44 27.62
C GLU A 188 -0.15 15.54 26.60
N LEU A 189 0.10 15.17 25.34
CA LEU A 189 0.40 16.10 24.25
C LEU A 189 -0.84 16.49 23.44
N LEU A 190 -1.97 15.83 23.70
CA LEU A 190 -3.21 16.02 22.97
C LEU A 190 -4.18 16.91 23.74
N THR A 191 -4.95 17.71 23.02
CA THR A 191 -6.03 18.53 23.57
C THR A 191 -7.38 17.99 23.10
N PRO A 192 -8.41 17.89 23.97
CA PRO A 192 -9.76 17.52 23.54
C PRO A 192 -10.29 18.48 22.47
N ALA A 193 -10.94 17.92 21.44
CA ALA A 193 -11.42 18.65 20.26
C ALA A 193 -12.91 18.41 19.99
N ASP A 194 -13.71 18.14 21.03
CA ASP A 194 -15.10 17.70 20.88
C ASP A 194 -16.04 18.75 20.24
N GLY A 195 -15.65 20.03 20.23
CA GLY A 195 -16.38 21.12 19.56
C GLY A 195 -15.94 21.41 18.12
N ASP A 196 -14.87 20.77 17.63
CA ASP A 196 -14.24 21.12 16.35
C ASP A 196 -14.67 20.20 15.18
N GLN A 197 -15.65 19.31 15.39
CA GLN A 197 -16.12 18.37 14.35
C GLN A 197 -16.47 19.07 13.03
N ALA A 198 -17.14 20.23 13.11
CA ALA A 198 -17.53 21.01 11.93
C ALA A 198 -16.32 21.47 11.09
N LYS A 199 -15.14 21.66 11.69
CA LYS A 199 -13.91 22.01 10.95
C LYS A 199 -13.37 20.83 10.17
N VAL A 200 -13.38 19.64 10.78
CA VAL A 200 -12.98 18.40 10.11
C VAL A 200 -13.95 18.08 8.97
N ASP A 201 -15.25 18.24 9.19
CA ASP A 201 -16.26 18.02 8.15
C ASP A 201 -16.11 19.03 6.99
N ALA A 202 -15.82 20.30 7.28
CA ALA A 202 -15.55 21.30 6.25
C ALA A 202 -14.29 20.96 5.42
N GLU A 203 -13.23 20.48 6.05
CA GLU A 203 -12.04 19.97 5.35
C GLU A 203 -12.39 18.76 4.48
N LYS A 204 -13.19 17.82 5.00
CA LYS A 204 -13.63 16.64 4.22
C LYS A 204 -14.35 17.05 2.94
N GLU A 205 -15.31 17.96 3.06
CA GLU A 205 -16.05 18.51 1.92
C GLU A 205 -15.12 19.24 0.93
N ALA A 206 -14.13 20.00 1.42
CA ALA A 206 -13.15 20.66 0.55
C ALA A 206 -12.35 19.63 -0.26
N ILE A 207 -11.90 18.54 0.37
CA ILE A 207 -11.18 17.45 -0.29
C ILE A 207 -12.08 16.76 -1.32
N HIS A 208 -13.34 16.45 -0.97
CA HIS A 208 -14.30 15.84 -1.91
C HIS A 208 -14.54 16.74 -3.14
N ASN A 209 -14.64 18.05 -2.95
CA ASN A 209 -14.77 19.01 -4.05
C ASN A 209 -13.55 19.03 -4.98
N ILE A 210 -12.34 18.75 -4.47
CA ILE A 210 -11.14 18.56 -5.30
C ILE A 210 -11.25 17.23 -6.05
N VAL A 211 -11.61 16.15 -5.36
CA VAL A 211 -11.76 14.81 -5.95
C VAL A 211 -12.74 14.83 -7.12
N GLU A 212 -13.90 15.48 -7.02
CA GLU A 212 -14.86 15.56 -8.13
C GLU A 212 -14.31 16.24 -9.39
N LYS A 213 -13.28 17.08 -9.26
CA LYS A 213 -12.66 17.80 -10.38
C LYS A 213 -11.51 17.01 -11.02
N LEU A 214 -11.05 15.92 -10.41
CA LEU A 214 -9.93 15.14 -10.93
C LEU A 214 -10.30 14.41 -12.24
N PRO A 215 -9.36 14.27 -13.17
CA PRO A 215 -9.63 13.80 -14.54
C PRO A 215 -10.10 12.35 -14.63
N TYR A 216 -9.93 11.56 -13.57
CA TYR A 216 -10.19 10.13 -13.54
C TYR A 216 -11.25 9.72 -12.50
N THR A 217 -11.93 10.68 -11.87
CA THR A 217 -12.91 10.42 -10.82
C THR A 217 -14.15 9.65 -11.31
N HIS A 218 -14.50 9.78 -12.58
CA HIS A 218 -15.62 9.07 -13.21
C HIS A 218 -15.17 7.95 -14.16
N LEU A 219 -13.95 7.40 -13.97
CA LEU A 219 -13.50 6.24 -14.74
C LEU A 219 -14.46 5.06 -14.52
N SER A 220 -14.97 4.45 -15.59
CA SER A 220 -15.91 3.34 -15.47
C SER A 220 -15.18 2.02 -15.24
N LEU A 221 -15.66 1.23 -14.28
CA LEU A 221 -15.23 -0.16 -14.09
C LEU A 221 -16.21 -1.15 -14.74
N GLU A 222 -17.13 -0.68 -15.57
CA GLU A 222 -18.08 -1.54 -16.25
C GLU A 222 -17.37 -2.63 -17.08
N GLY A 223 -17.84 -3.87 -16.96
CA GLY A 223 -17.23 -5.04 -17.58
C GLY A 223 -15.91 -5.50 -16.94
N TRP A 224 -15.52 -4.96 -15.78
CA TRP A 224 -14.42 -5.43 -14.95
C TRP A 224 -14.93 -6.12 -13.66
N ASP A 225 -16.09 -6.76 -13.71
CA ASP A 225 -16.80 -7.36 -12.57
C ASP A 225 -16.37 -8.79 -12.20
N GLY A 226 -15.21 -9.24 -12.69
CA GLY A 226 -14.73 -10.63 -12.51
C GLY A 226 -15.43 -11.68 -13.40
N ASN A 227 -16.59 -11.38 -14.01
CA ASN A 227 -17.37 -12.33 -14.80
C ASN A 227 -16.97 -12.38 -16.28
N ALA A 228 -16.24 -11.37 -16.77
CA ALA A 228 -15.83 -11.26 -18.17
C ALA A 228 -14.43 -11.86 -18.47
N THR A 229 -14.02 -12.90 -17.72
CA THR A 229 -12.63 -13.40 -17.73
C THR A 229 -12.13 -13.78 -19.12
N ASP A 230 -12.83 -14.66 -19.84
CA ASP A 230 -12.37 -15.15 -21.15
C ASP A 230 -12.37 -14.05 -22.22
N ALA A 231 -13.42 -13.22 -22.23
CA ALA A 231 -13.55 -12.11 -23.18
C ALA A 231 -12.41 -11.10 -23.01
N LYS A 232 -12.10 -10.72 -21.76
CA LYS A 232 -10.97 -9.81 -21.48
C LYS A 232 -9.64 -10.49 -21.76
N PHE A 233 -9.46 -11.75 -21.39
CA PHE A 233 -8.18 -12.45 -21.54
C PHE A 233 -7.74 -12.61 -23.01
N ASN A 234 -8.69 -12.96 -23.89
CA ASN A 234 -8.46 -13.21 -25.31
C ASN A 234 -8.54 -11.96 -26.18
N SER A 235 -8.78 -10.79 -25.60
CA SER A 235 -8.96 -9.55 -26.36
C SER A 235 -7.69 -9.16 -27.14
N PRO A 236 -7.82 -8.80 -28.44
CA PRO A 236 -6.69 -8.34 -29.24
C PRO A 236 -6.15 -6.98 -28.78
N VAL A 237 -6.89 -6.23 -27.96
CA VAL A 237 -6.48 -4.94 -27.39
C VAL A 237 -5.15 -5.05 -26.63
N TRP A 238 -4.88 -6.20 -26.01
CA TRP A 238 -3.62 -6.44 -25.32
C TRP A 238 -2.41 -6.27 -26.25
N GLU A 239 -2.51 -6.70 -27.51
CA GLU A 239 -1.42 -6.64 -28.50
C GLU A 239 -0.95 -5.21 -28.75
N THR A 240 -1.85 -4.24 -28.68
CA THR A 240 -1.53 -2.82 -28.80
C THR A 240 -1.00 -2.25 -27.48
N LEU A 241 -1.58 -2.65 -26.35
CA LEU A 241 -1.27 -2.08 -25.04
C LEU A 241 0.11 -2.47 -24.50
N TYR A 242 0.60 -3.69 -24.75
CA TYR A 242 1.86 -4.13 -24.17
C TYR A 242 3.09 -3.54 -24.90
N LYS A 243 2.98 -3.21 -26.20
CA LYS A 243 4.13 -2.82 -27.04
C LYS A 243 4.98 -1.67 -26.48
N PRO A 244 4.39 -0.59 -25.91
CA PRO A 244 5.20 0.49 -25.32
C PRO A 244 5.79 0.14 -23.93
N CYS A 245 5.51 -1.04 -23.39
CA CYS A 245 5.97 -1.45 -22.06
C CYS A 245 7.46 -1.75 -22.08
N LEU A 246 8.21 -1.13 -21.15
CA LEU A 246 9.63 -1.39 -20.99
C LEU A 246 9.94 -2.60 -20.09
N ALA A 247 8.92 -3.26 -19.53
CA ALA A 247 9.05 -4.33 -18.53
C ALA A 247 9.93 -3.97 -17.31
N CYS A 248 10.05 -2.68 -16.96
CA CYS A 248 10.93 -2.23 -15.88
C CYS A 248 10.43 -2.56 -14.45
N GLY A 249 9.14 -2.85 -14.27
CA GLY A 249 8.55 -3.19 -12.97
C GLY A 249 8.29 -2.02 -12.01
N THR A 250 8.64 -0.77 -12.37
CA THR A 250 8.38 0.42 -11.51
C THR A 250 6.94 0.44 -10.98
N CYS A 251 5.99 0.15 -11.85
CA CYS A 251 4.56 0.18 -11.56
C CYS A 251 4.07 -0.92 -10.59
N THR A 252 4.86 -1.97 -10.34
CA THR A 252 4.58 -2.99 -9.31
C THR A 252 5.28 -2.67 -8.00
N PHE A 253 6.50 -2.09 -8.05
CA PHE A 253 7.25 -1.71 -6.85
C PHE A 253 6.61 -0.56 -6.08
N VAL A 254 6.02 0.42 -6.78
CA VAL A 254 5.33 1.56 -6.14
C VAL A 254 3.89 1.26 -5.74
N CYS A 255 3.34 0.10 -6.13
CA CYS A 255 1.94 -0.23 -5.93
C CYS A 255 1.71 -0.81 -4.52
N PRO A 256 0.76 -0.27 -3.74
CA PRO A 256 0.50 -0.70 -2.36
C PRO A 256 0.00 -2.14 -2.24
N THR A 257 -0.62 -2.66 -3.30
CA THR A 257 -1.24 -3.99 -3.33
C THR A 257 -0.44 -5.03 -4.12
N CYS A 258 0.73 -4.67 -4.65
CA CYS A 258 1.59 -5.65 -5.30
C CYS A 258 2.33 -6.48 -4.25
N GLN A 259 2.12 -7.79 -4.31
CA GLN A 259 2.50 -8.78 -3.29
C GLN A 259 3.45 -9.86 -3.81
N CYS A 260 3.93 -9.73 -5.06
CA CYS A 260 4.85 -10.70 -5.64
C CYS A 260 6.21 -10.61 -4.93
N TYR A 261 6.76 -11.77 -4.57
CA TYR A 261 8.12 -11.90 -4.07
C TYR A 261 8.76 -13.17 -4.63
N ASP A 262 10.08 -13.18 -4.59
CA ASP A 262 10.90 -14.35 -4.83
C ASP A 262 11.68 -14.72 -3.56
N ILE A 263 12.18 -15.94 -3.50
CA ILE A 263 13.01 -16.44 -2.41
C ILE A 263 14.40 -16.71 -2.98
N LYS A 264 15.40 -16.08 -2.38
CA LYS A 264 16.80 -16.17 -2.79
C LYS A 264 17.66 -16.64 -1.63
N ASP A 265 18.80 -17.19 -1.99
CA ASP A 265 19.84 -17.65 -1.09
C ASP A 265 21.06 -16.73 -1.23
N TYR A 266 21.55 -16.21 -0.10
CA TYR A 266 22.79 -15.44 -0.02
C TYR A 266 23.87 -16.30 0.64
N ASP A 267 24.95 -16.58 -0.09
CA ASP A 267 26.11 -17.28 0.44
C ASP A 267 26.91 -16.36 1.37
N THR A 268 27.11 -16.79 2.61
CA THR A 268 27.86 -16.05 3.63
C THR A 268 29.33 -16.48 3.73
N GLY A 269 29.77 -17.46 2.94
CA GLY A 269 31.08 -18.11 3.02
C GLY A 269 31.16 -19.23 4.07
N HIS A 270 30.29 -19.20 5.09
CA HIS A 270 30.21 -20.19 6.17
C HIS A 270 28.79 -20.77 6.35
N GLY A 271 27.93 -20.59 5.33
CA GLY A 271 26.51 -20.90 5.42
C GLY A 271 25.69 -20.13 4.39
N VAL A 272 24.37 -20.22 4.49
CA VAL A 272 23.43 -19.57 3.57
C VAL A 272 22.38 -18.80 4.37
N LYS A 273 22.10 -17.55 3.98
CA LYS A 273 20.91 -16.83 4.42
C LYS A 273 19.83 -16.94 3.36
N ARG A 274 18.71 -17.59 3.68
CA ARG A 274 17.54 -17.59 2.80
C ARG A 274 16.68 -16.39 3.14
N TYR A 275 16.34 -15.60 2.14
CA TYR A 275 15.54 -14.39 2.29
C TYR A 275 14.50 -14.30 1.18
N ARG A 276 13.38 -13.65 1.46
CA ARG A 276 12.43 -13.23 0.44
C ARG A 276 12.71 -11.79 0.04
N CYS A 277 12.52 -11.46 -1.23
CA CYS A 277 12.58 -10.09 -1.72
C CYS A 277 11.44 -9.81 -2.69
N TRP A 278 10.96 -8.56 -2.73
CA TRP A 278 9.93 -8.18 -3.69
C TRP A 278 10.34 -8.54 -5.12
N ASP A 279 9.36 -9.03 -5.86
CA ASP A 279 9.50 -9.37 -7.26
C ASP A 279 8.26 -8.85 -8.03
N SER A 280 8.16 -9.14 -9.31
CA SER A 280 7.11 -8.68 -10.19
C SER A 280 6.58 -9.81 -11.04
N CYS A 281 5.25 -10.00 -11.02
CA CYS A 281 4.56 -10.86 -12.00
C CYS A 281 4.79 -10.47 -13.46
N MET A 282 5.43 -9.31 -13.71
CA MET A 282 5.81 -8.84 -15.03
C MET A 282 7.22 -9.25 -15.47
N TYR A 283 8.09 -9.69 -14.55
CA TYR A 283 9.44 -10.15 -14.89
C TYR A 283 9.42 -11.55 -15.48
N SER A 284 10.37 -11.83 -16.38
CA SER A 284 10.46 -13.13 -17.07
C SER A 284 10.63 -14.27 -16.08
N ASP A 285 11.52 -14.06 -15.11
CA ASP A 285 12.03 -15.12 -14.26
C ASP A 285 11.03 -15.50 -13.15
N PHE A 286 10.21 -14.55 -12.70
CA PHE A 286 9.17 -14.77 -11.68
C PHE A 286 8.21 -15.92 -12.02
N THR A 287 7.99 -16.18 -13.32
CA THR A 287 7.03 -17.20 -13.78
C THR A 287 7.69 -18.48 -14.25
N MET A 288 9.01 -18.58 -14.15
CA MET A 288 9.72 -19.80 -14.53
C MET A 288 9.57 -20.85 -13.44
N MET A 289 8.80 -21.89 -13.74
CA MET A 289 8.64 -23.07 -12.88
C MET A 289 8.96 -24.35 -13.65
N ALA A 290 9.38 -25.38 -12.91
CA ALA A 290 9.76 -26.68 -13.46
C ALA A 290 8.60 -27.40 -14.18
N HIS A 291 7.36 -27.06 -13.83
CA HIS A 291 6.13 -27.58 -14.43
C HIS A 291 5.04 -26.50 -14.34
N GLY A 292 4.15 -26.40 -15.34
CA GLY A 292 3.04 -25.45 -15.36
C GLY A 292 3.03 -24.52 -16.58
N ASN A 293 2.14 -23.53 -16.54
CA ASN A 293 1.94 -22.57 -17.64
C ASN A 293 2.78 -21.30 -17.42
N ASN A 294 4.06 -21.37 -17.78
CA ASN A 294 4.95 -20.21 -17.74
C ASN A 294 4.44 -19.10 -18.67
N ARG A 295 4.58 -17.84 -18.25
CA ARG A 295 4.24 -16.68 -19.10
C ARG A 295 5.46 -16.30 -19.93
N THR A 296 5.60 -16.93 -21.09
CA THR A 296 6.79 -16.86 -21.94
C THR A 296 6.94 -15.52 -22.67
N SER A 297 5.84 -14.81 -22.94
CA SER A 297 5.88 -13.52 -23.64
C SER A 297 5.62 -12.31 -22.74
N GLN A 298 6.15 -11.14 -23.15
CA GLN A 298 5.91 -9.88 -22.45
C GLN A 298 4.42 -9.51 -22.44
N LEU A 299 3.68 -9.80 -23.53
CA LEU A 299 2.24 -9.60 -23.59
C LEU A 299 1.52 -10.36 -22.47
N GLN A 300 1.81 -11.65 -22.31
CA GLN A 300 1.18 -12.48 -21.28
C GLN A 300 1.44 -11.92 -19.87
N ARG A 301 2.68 -11.49 -19.60
CA ARG A 301 3.10 -10.88 -18.33
C ARG A 301 2.48 -9.52 -18.07
N PHE A 302 2.41 -8.66 -19.10
CA PHE A 302 1.72 -7.37 -19.06
C PHE A 302 0.23 -7.54 -18.75
N ARG A 303 -0.46 -8.39 -19.52
CA ARG A 303 -1.87 -8.73 -19.31
C ARG A 303 -2.12 -9.24 -17.89
N GLN A 304 -1.25 -10.11 -17.37
CA GLN A 304 -1.42 -10.68 -16.04
C GLN A 304 -1.59 -9.62 -14.96
N ARG A 305 -0.76 -8.56 -14.98
CA ARG A 305 -0.84 -7.51 -13.95
C ARG A 305 -2.23 -6.88 -13.88
N PHE A 306 -2.81 -6.55 -15.02
CA PHE A 306 -4.10 -5.86 -15.07
C PHE A 306 -5.28 -6.82 -14.85
N MET A 307 -5.23 -8.00 -15.46
CA MET A 307 -6.24 -9.05 -15.22
C MET A 307 -6.26 -9.47 -13.75
N HIS A 308 -5.11 -9.59 -13.09
CA HIS A 308 -5.06 -9.89 -11.65
C HIS A 308 -5.77 -8.80 -10.85
N LYS A 309 -5.51 -7.52 -11.14
CA LYS A 309 -6.08 -6.40 -10.38
C LYS A 309 -7.57 -6.17 -10.62
N LEU A 310 -8.04 -6.38 -11.85
CA LEU A 310 -9.37 -5.99 -12.31
C LEU A 310 -10.32 -7.17 -12.53
N VAL A 311 -9.83 -8.41 -12.61
CA VAL A 311 -10.67 -9.56 -12.93
C VAL A 311 -10.48 -10.67 -11.90
N TYR A 312 -9.27 -11.22 -11.78
CA TYR A 312 -9.06 -12.42 -10.97
C TYR A 312 -9.20 -12.15 -9.47
N PHE A 313 -8.63 -11.04 -8.99
CA PHE A 313 -8.72 -10.70 -7.57
C PHE A 313 -10.17 -10.43 -7.14
N PRO A 314 -10.97 -9.59 -7.82
CA PRO A 314 -12.38 -9.42 -7.44
C PRO A 314 -13.22 -10.69 -7.59
N ALA A 315 -12.99 -11.51 -8.64
CA ALA A 315 -13.68 -12.80 -8.78
C ALA A 315 -13.45 -13.73 -7.57
N ASN A 316 -12.24 -13.70 -7.00
CA ASN A 316 -11.85 -14.56 -5.88
C ASN A 316 -11.99 -13.92 -4.49
N ASN A 317 -12.35 -12.63 -4.41
CA ASN A 317 -12.41 -11.87 -3.15
C ASN A 317 -13.69 -11.04 -3.03
N ASN A 318 -14.83 -11.62 -3.39
CA ASN A 318 -16.16 -11.02 -3.20
C ASN A 318 -16.28 -9.62 -3.83
N GLY A 319 -15.77 -9.45 -5.04
CA GLY A 319 -15.82 -8.17 -5.77
C GLY A 319 -14.76 -7.15 -5.35
N MET A 320 -13.90 -7.45 -4.37
CA MET A 320 -12.79 -6.56 -4.01
C MET A 320 -11.77 -6.46 -5.13
N TYR A 321 -11.51 -5.25 -5.64
CA TYR A 321 -10.39 -5.03 -6.57
C TYR A 321 -9.04 -4.99 -5.85
N SER A 322 -7.98 -5.42 -6.53
CA SER A 322 -6.59 -5.23 -6.05
C SER A 322 -5.98 -3.90 -6.54
N CYS A 323 -6.78 -3.02 -7.17
CA CYS A 323 -6.42 -1.63 -7.38
C CYS A 323 -7.13 -0.75 -6.34
N VAL A 324 -6.42 0.26 -5.82
CA VAL A 324 -6.90 1.22 -4.82
C VAL A 324 -6.90 2.67 -5.34
N GLY A 325 -6.63 2.86 -6.63
CA GLY A 325 -6.65 4.17 -7.30
C GLY A 325 -5.65 5.21 -6.80
N CYS A 326 -4.54 4.80 -6.16
CA CYS A 326 -3.53 5.70 -5.59
C CYS A 326 -2.71 6.53 -6.60
N GLY A 327 -2.88 6.34 -7.91
CA GLY A 327 -2.17 7.15 -8.93
C GLY A 327 -0.66 6.90 -9.11
N ARG A 328 0.05 6.26 -8.18
CA ARG A 328 1.52 6.08 -8.28
C ARG A 328 1.99 5.42 -9.59
N CYS A 329 1.23 4.45 -10.12
CA CYS A 329 1.59 3.81 -11.40
C CYS A 329 1.29 4.67 -12.64
N VAL A 330 0.42 5.67 -12.51
CA VAL A 330 0.13 6.67 -13.55
C VAL A 330 1.32 7.62 -13.68
N GLU A 331 1.87 8.08 -12.55
CA GLU A 331 3.00 9.01 -12.50
C GLU A 331 4.35 8.39 -12.82
N LYS A 332 4.62 7.20 -12.28
CA LYS A 332 5.97 6.64 -12.30
C LYS A 332 6.26 5.81 -13.55
N CYS A 333 5.30 5.60 -14.44
CA CYS A 333 5.54 4.85 -15.67
C CYS A 333 6.21 5.74 -16.72
N PRO A 334 7.44 5.44 -17.17
CA PRO A 334 8.15 6.25 -18.17
C PRO A 334 7.46 6.26 -19.55
N SER A 335 6.64 5.24 -19.85
CA SER A 335 5.87 5.15 -21.11
C SER A 335 4.40 5.54 -20.94
N SER A 336 4.01 6.10 -19.79
CA SER A 336 2.61 6.44 -19.45
C SER A 336 1.63 5.27 -19.66
N LEU A 337 2.09 4.03 -19.40
CA LEU A 337 1.29 2.81 -19.40
C LEU A 337 0.83 2.49 -17.98
N ASN A 338 -0.45 2.68 -17.74
CA ASN A 338 -1.05 2.55 -16.42
C ASN A 338 -2.44 1.93 -16.51
N ILE A 339 -3.04 1.66 -15.35
CA ILE A 339 -4.32 0.96 -15.26
C ILE A 339 -5.48 1.77 -15.87
N VAL A 340 -5.44 3.10 -15.76
CA VAL A 340 -6.43 4.00 -16.36
C VAL A 340 -6.42 3.84 -17.89
N LYS A 341 -5.23 3.82 -18.51
CA LYS A 341 -5.08 3.62 -19.96
C LYS A 341 -5.60 2.26 -20.40
N VAL A 342 -5.39 1.21 -19.61
CA VAL A 342 -5.93 -0.13 -19.89
C VAL A 342 -7.46 -0.11 -19.83
N ILE A 343 -8.04 0.41 -18.76
CA ILE A 343 -9.50 0.50 -18.59
C ILE A 343 -10.13 1.25 -19.77
N LYS A 344 -9.63 2.46 -20.08
CA LYS A 344 -10.13 3.28 -21.21
C LYS A 344 -9.97 2.62 -22.58
N ALA A 345 -8.92 1.83 -22.80
CA ALA A 345 -8.75 1.10 -24.06
C ALA A 345 -9.85 0.05 -24.25
N PHE A 346 -10.24 -0.63 -23.17
CA PHE A 346 -11.31 -1.63 -23.20
C PHE A 346 -12.71 -1.01 -23.27
N GLU A 347 -12.93 0.19 -22.73
CA GLU A 347 -14.18 0.94 -22.92
C GLU A 347 -14.41 1.24 -24.41
N LYS A 348 -13.39 1.76 -25.10
CA LYS A 348 -13.49 2.13 -26.53
C LYS A 348 -13.79 0.95 -27.46
N HIS A 349 -13.23 -0.23 -27.17
CA HIS A 349 -13.46 -1.44 -27.98
C HIS A 349 -14.72 -2.20 -27.58
N GLY A 350 -15.37 -1.85 -26.46
CA GLY A 350 -16.65 -2.44 -26.04
C GLY A 350 -17.87 -1.80 -26.70
N GLY A 351 -17.71 -0.62 -27.30
CA GLY A 351 -18.76 0.13 -28.01
C GLY A 351 -18.89 -0.20 -29.50
N GLU A 352 -18.02 -1.04 -30.06
CA GLU A 352 -18.18 -1.62 -31.39
C GLU A 352 -18.96 -2.94 -31.25
N LYS A 353 -20.28 -2.84 -31.11
CA LYS A 353 -21.20 -3.96 -31.28
C LYS A 353 -22.17 -3.68 -32.41
#